data_AF-A8ZZB7-F1
#
_entry.id   AF-A8ZZB7-F1
#
_cell.length_a   1.000
_cell.length_b   1.000
_cell.length_c   1.000
_cell.angle_alpha   90.00
_cell.angle_beta   90.00
_cell.angle_gamma   90.00
#
_symmetry.space_group_name_H-M   'P 1'
#
loop_
_entity.id
_entity.type
_entity.pdbx_description
1 polymer ?
#
loop_
_entity_poly.entity_id
_entity_poly.type
_entity_poly.pdbx_seq_one_letter_code
_entity_poly.pdbx_strand_id
1 'polypeptide(L)'
;MLRLKSCILLLSASVAAWIFFYFNFIPFFPNSSGMLGNDYGLKLPQLLDGYFWFKTNGLWPVYWFSPAFCGGAPVFAHPVNHFYSVPQFLTFLMDPLAAVICTWMVFGVLGFIGFFVLMRRGFSVSVSVAVFCATLFLFNGFFASRMRIGHIDYHSFMLVPWCAVLLLMQRPAGAWGRWMLTGDTIAAGLIITYMLYSGAQSVLPAFVLTVLVVCLICLLLRPDRFSTKIFMLQYLTACFLALALSAAKLSAIFHFLNRFPRTHYALPQFDGIVDTLSAVYRALFTGSAHIFFTSRMIHQPYPLGPHEFDFGLTPVPLVVVAAAVVFRLMQGPVNERRFAFSLKRGLLFFVVCLLMAVPVFLNTYYPVWGEWLKTVPIIKNSTQCVRWFCMYIPVVILMAGIAMEKTPVSLKTRSVLAAAGAAAVILMNMTADRAYYHSQRYSPESIVDAYHAVRSGEVRPMITHIGACVDENGRVDWRINRNDTMTDHQSQMFCYDSIFGYFLETFPFRGIRPGPVLAAENGYLNIKNPACFVFPEANGCRPGDHFRVDQIEDAYAFTRYQPFPFKVSFLQRVANGITGGAVAVVFLVFGMVCWQRFRLRSRT
;
A
#
# COMPACT_ATOMS: atom_id res chain seq x y z
N MET A 1 17.40 -20.31 34.43
CA MET A 1 15.92 -20.39 34.55
C MET A 1 15.18 -19.06 34.33
N LEU A 2 15.56 -17.93 34.95
CA LEU A 2 14.85 -16.63 34.80
C LEU A 2 14.78 -16.10 33.36
N ARG A 3 15.88 -16.16 32.60
CA ARG A 3 15.89 -15.75 31.17
C ARG A 3 14.97 -16.62 30.29
N LEU A 4 14.89 -17.92 30.56
CA LEU A 4 14.04 -18.84 29.80
C LEU A 4 12.55 -18.56 30.06
N LYS A 5 12.16 -18.35 31.32
CA LYS A 5 10.78 -17.99 31.70
C LYS A 5 10.34 -16.66 31.06
N SER A 6 11.21 -15.65 31.06
CA SER A 6 10.92 -14.37 30.40
C SER A 6 10.80 -14.52 28.87
N CYS A 7 11.65 -15.32 28.23
CA CYS A 7 11.54 -15.59 26.79
C CYS A 7 10.23 -16.32 26.44
N ILE A 8 9.83 -17.32 27.21
CA ILE A 8 8.58 -18.06 27.00
C ILE A 8 7.38 -17.11 27.13
N LEU A 9 7.33 -16.29 28.18
CA LEU A 9 6.22 -15.34 28.38
C LEU A 9 6.08 -14.33 27.22
N LEU A 10 7.21 -13.83 26.70
CA LEU A 10 7.22 -12.89 25.57
C LEU A 10 6.80 -13.56 24.26
N LEU A 11 7.22 -14.81 24.05
CA LEU A 11 6.76 -15.60 22.92
C LEU A 11 5.25 -15.85 23.01
N SER A 12 4.75 -16.27 24.17
CA SER A 12 3.32 -16.47 24.41
C SER A 12 2.52 -15.19 24.18
N ALA A 13 3.01 -14.03 24.63
CA ALA A 13 2.35 -12.73 24.39
C ALA A 13 2.31 -12.36 22.90
N SER A 14 3.38 -12.64 22.16
CA SER A 14 3.45 -12.39 20.71
C SER A 14 2.50 -13.31 19.95
N VAL A 15 2.44 -14.59 20.33
CA VAL A 15 1.50 -15.56 19.77
C VAL A 15 0.06 -15.17 20.09
N ALA A 16 -0.23 -14.74 21.32
CA ALA A 16 -1.56 -14.27 21.71
C ALA A 16 -1.99 -13.06 20.87
N ALA A 17 -1.12 -12.05 20.72
CA ALA A 17 -1.40 -10.89 19.88
C ALA A 17 -1.74 -11.29 18.44
N TRP A 18 -1.02 -12.26 17.87
CA TRP A 18 -1.28 -12.78 16.54
C TRP A 18 -2.60 -13.56 16.43
N ILE A 19 -2.92 -14.41 17.42
CA ILE A 19 -4.19 -15.14 17.48
C ILE A 19 -5.37 -14.16 17.52
N PHE A 20 -5.30 -13.15 18.40
CA PHE A 20 -6.36 -12.13 18.46
C PHE A 20 -6.43 -11.30 17.18
N PHE A 21 -5.31 -11.02 16.54
CA PHE A 21 -5.28 -10.32 15.26
C PHE A 21 -6.00 -11.12 14.15
N TYR A 22 -5.82 -12.44 14.12
CA TYR A 22 -6.56 -13.33 13.21
C TYR A 22 -8.06 -13.32 13.49
N PHE A 23 -8.47 -13.57 14.75
CA PHE A 23 -9.89 -13.59 15.12
C PHE A 23 -10.57 -12.24 14.99
N ASN A 24 -9.80 -11.15 15.01
CA ASN A 24 -10.29 -9.81 14.76
C ASN A 24 -10.55 -9.52 13.27
N PHE A 25 -10.05 -10.35 12.34
CA PHE A 25 -10.16 -10.12 10.90
C PHE A 25 -11.01 -11.16 10.18
N ILE A 26 -10.86 -12.44 10.51
CA ILE A 26 -11.54 -13.53 9.81
C ILE A 26 -13.07 -13.40 9.74
N PRO A 27 -13.80 -12.80 10.72
CA PRO A 27 -15.25 -12.62 10.63
C PRO A 27 -15.71 -11.62 9.55
N PHE A 28 -14.80 -11.05 8.75
CA PHE A 28 -15.10 -10.18 7.62
C PHE A 28 -14.66 -10.80 6.28
N PHE A 29 -14.17 -12.04 6.29
CA PHE A 29 -13.57 -12.72 5.14
C PHE A 29 -14.06 -14.18 4.98
N PRO A 30 -15.32 -14.39 4.58
CA PRO A 30 -16.38 -13.39 4.43
C PRO A 30 -17.10 -13.06 5.75
N ASN A 31 -17.98 -12.06 5.72
CA ASN A 31 -18.84 -11.73 6.86
C ASN A 31 -19.91 -12.81 7.10
N SER A 32 -20.71 -12.66 8.16
CA SER A 32 -21.78 -13.61 8.53
C SER A 32 -22.82 -13.85 7.44
N SER A 33 -22.92 -12.97 6.44
CA SER A 33 -23.80 -13.11 5.28
C SER A 33 -23.10 -13.64 4.05
N GLY A 34 -21.85 -14.11 4.16
CA GLY A 34 -21.05 -14.58 3.02
C GLY A 34 -20.48 -13.44 2.14
N MET A 35 -20.59 -12.19 2.58
CA MET A 35 -20.21 -11.00 1.80
C MET A 35 -18.86 -10.40 2.24
N LEU A 36 -18.25 -9.63 1.36
CA LEU A 36 -17.00 -8.89 1.53
C LEU A 36 -17.19 -7.39 1.31
N GLY A 37 -16.16 -6.63 1.68
CA GLY A 37 -16.03 -5.20 1.39
C GLY A 37 -16.22 -4.87 -0.09
N ASN A 38 -16.86 -3.74 -0.38
CA ASN A 38 -17.28 -3.40 -1.75
C ASN A 38 -16.11 -3.30 -2.75
N ASP A 39 -14.92 -2.89 -2.34
CA ASP A 39 -13.78 -2.75 -3.26
C ASP A 39 -13.18 -4.10 -3.68
N TYR A 40 -13.58 -5.20 -3.03
CA TYR A 40 -13.29 -6.52 -3.53
C TYR A 40 -13.97 -6.83 -4.86
N GLY A 41 -15.06 -6.12 -5.21
CA GLY A 41 -15.67 -6.15 -6.55
C GLY A 41 -14.78 -5.56 -7.66
N LEU A 42 -13.69 -4.89 -7.30
CA LEU A 42 -12.60 -4.58 -8.22
C LEU A 42 -11.42 -5.53 -8.04
N LYS A 43 -11.02 -5.80 -6.80
CA LYS A 43 -9.76 -6.49 -6.53
C LYS A 43 -9.77 -8.00 -6.76
N LEU A 44 -10.85 -8.72 -6.43
CA LEU A 44 -10.90 -10.16 -6.71
C LEU A 44 -10.96 -10.45 -8.22
N PRO A 45 -11.75 -9.73 -9.03
CA PRO A 45 -11.69 -9.86 -10.49
C PRO A 45 -10.29 -9.59 -11.04
N GLN A 46 -9.60 -8.55 -10.56
CA GLN A 46 -8.21 -8.26 -10.99
C GLN A 46 -7.23 -9.39 -10.64
N LEU A 47 -7.38 -10.02 -9.47
CA LEU A 47 -6.56 -11.17 -9.07
C LEU A 47 -6.81 -12.40 -9.95
N LEU A 48 -8.09 -12.67 -10.27
CA LEU A 48 -8.49 -13.74 -11.18
C LEU A 48 -7.99 -13.48 -12.60
N ASP A 49 -8.11 -12.25 -13.08
CA ASP A 49 -7.62 -11.80 -14.37
C ASP A 49 -6.09 -11.97 -14.51
N GLY A 50 -5.35 -11.64 -13.45
CA GLY A 50 -3.92 -11.95 -13.38
C GLY A 50 -3.62 -13.45 -13.37
N TYR A 51 -4.47 -14.26 -12.72
CA TYR A 51 -4.34 -15.72 -12.76
C TYR A 51 -4.58 -16.27 -14.17
N PHE A 52 -5.57 -15.74 -14.90
CA PHE A 52 -5.83 -16.10 -16.30
C PHE A 52 -4.63 -15.80 -17.19
N TRP A 53 -4.03 -14.61 -17.05
CA TRP A 53 -2.80 -14.27 -17.74
C TRP A 53 -1.65 -15.24 -17.41
N PHE A 54 -1.42 -15.52 -16.13
CA PHE A 54 -0.38 -16.44 -15.68
C PHE A 54 -0.59 -17.85 -16.22
N LYS A 55 -1.82 -18.36 -16.22
CA LYS A 55 -2.15 -19.70 -16.71
C LYS A 55 -1.84 -19.84 -18.20
N THR A 56 -2.06 -18.78 -18.98
CA THR A 56 -1.81 -18.76 -20.43
C THR A 56 -0.34 -18.52 -20.77
N ASN A 57 0.37 -17.67 -20.02
CA ASN A 57 1.68 -17.13 -20.44
C ASN A 57 2.85 -17.43 -19.50
N GLY A 58 2.58 -17.92 -18.29
CA GLY A 58 3.58 -18.03 -17.23
C GLY A 58 3.96 -16.68 -16.62
N LEU A 59 5.13 -16.65 -15.95
CA LEU A 59 5.56 -15.51 -15.11
C LEU A 59 6.33 -14.42 -15.86
N TRP A 60 6.98 -14.77 -16.97
CA TRP A 60 7.99 -13.92 -17.60
C TRP A 60 7.40 -12.83 -18.51
N PRO A 61 6.37 -13.11 -19.32
CA PRO A 61 5.77 -12.08 -20.16
C PRO A 61 5.13 -10.97 -19.32
N VAL A 62 5.41 -9.71 -19.69
CA VAL A 62 4.83 -8.55 -19.01
C VAL A 62 3.34 -8.48 -19.30
N TYR A 63 2.53 -8.41 -18.24
CA TYR A 63 1.08 -8.30 -18.39
C TYR A 63 0.68 -6.86 -18.71
N TRP A 64 0.67 -6.50 -19.99
CA TRP A 64 0.42 -5.12 -20.43
C TRP A 64 -1.05 -4.74 -20.37
N PHE A 65 -1.94 -5.63 -20.81
CA PHE A 65 -3.35 -5.31 -21.05
C PHE A 65 -4.25 -6.50 -20.74
N SER A 66 -5.43 -6.23 -20.20
CA SER A 66 -6.47 -7.23 -19.90
C SER A 66 -7.66 -7.05 -20.85
N PRO A 67 -8.22 -8.14 -21.41
CA PRO A 67 -9.47 -8.09 -22.15
C PRO A 67 -10.72 -8.05 -21.24
N ALA A 68 -10.59 -8.32 -19.93
CA ALA A 68 -11.74 -8.55 -19.04
C ALA A 68 -12.52 -7.28 -18.70
N PHE A 69 -11.87 -6.11 -18.65
CA PHE A 69 -12.49 -4.89 -18.14
C PHE A 69 -12.65 -3.84 -19.23
N CYS A 70 -13.83 -3.22 -19.30
CA CYS A 70 -14.10 -2.07 -20.16
C CYS A 70 -13.89 -2.34 -21.68
N GLY A 71 -14.05 -3.59 -22.13
CA GLY A 71 -13.73 -4.03 -23.48
C GLY A 71 -12.23 -4.02 -23.80
N GLY A 72 -11.37 -3.95 -22.80
CA GLY A 72 -9.92 -3.87 -22.91
C GLY A 72 -9.35 -2.74 -22.05
N ALA A 73 -8.50 -3.08 -21.08
CA ALA A 73 -7.94 -2.12 -20.14
C ALA A 73 -6.41 -2.26 -19.98
N PRO A 74 -5.68 -1.16 -19.73
CA PRO A 74 -4.28 -1.23 -19.31
C PRO A 74 -4.10 -1.94 -17.97
N VAL A 75 -3.06 -2.76 -17.86
CA VAL A 75 -2.68 -3.46 -16.62
C VAL A 75 -1.33 -2.95 -16.12
N PHE A 76 -0.26 -3.08 -16.92
CA PHE A 76 1.08 -2.63 -16.51
C PHE A 76 1.15 -1.11 -16.26
N ALA A 77 0.45 -0.33 -17.10
CA ALA A 77 0.33 1.12 -16.98
C ALA A 77 -0.68 1.56 -15.92
N HIS A 78 -1.41 0.63 -15.30
CA HIS A 78 -2.44 0.97 -14.33
C HIS A 78 -1.83 1.22 -12.94
N PRO A 79 -2.10 2.38 -12.31
CA PRO A 79 -1.37 2.77 -11.11
C PRO A 79 -1.73 1.97 -9.85
N VAL A 80 -2.92 1.36 -9.83
CA VAL A 80 -3.43 0.58 -8.69
C VAL A 80 -3.65 -0.90 -9.04
N ASN A 81 -3.04 -1.37 -10.12
CA ASN A 81 -3.00 -2.80 -10.43
C ASN A 81 -1.84 -3.48 -9.68
N HIS A 82 -2.11 -4.65 -9.12
CA HIS A 82 -1.26 -5.38 -8.19
C HIS A 82 -0.74 -6.70 -8.77
N PHE A 83 -0.65 -6.85 -10.10
CA PHE A 83 -0.15 -8.08 -10.72
C PHE A 83 1.26 -8.48 -10.22
N TYR A 84 2.14 -7.51 -9.98
CA TYR A 84 3.47 -7.75 -9.40
C TYR A 84 3.47 -7.53 -7.89
N SER A 85 2.67 -8.32 -7.17
CA SER A 85 2.55 -8.23 -5.71
C SER A 85 2.41 -9.61 -5.06
N VAL A 86 2.57 -9.67 -3.74
CA VAL A 86 2.35 -10.89 -2.96
C VAL A 86 0.93 -11.45 -3.13
N PRO A 87 -0.17 -10.66 -3.04
CA PRO A 87 -1.50 -11.24 -3.23
C PRO A 87 -1.67 -11.89 -4.60
N GLN A 88 -1.17 -11.28 -5.69
CA GLN A 88 -1.20 -11.93 -7.00
C GLN A 88 -0.31 -13.18 -7.05
N PHE A 89 0.88 -13.15 -6.46
CA PHE A 89 1.74 -14.33 -6.43
C PHE A 89 1.08 -15.50 -5.71
N LEU A 90 0.36 -15.22 -4.61
CA LEU A 90 -0.38 -16.22 -3.87
C LEU A 90 -1.55 -16.80 -4.68
N THR A 91 -2.19 -16.02 -5.56
CA THR A 91 -3.26 -16.57 -6.41
C THR A 91 -2.80 -17.58 -7.44
N PHE A 92 -1.49 -17.71 -7.68
CA PHE A 92 -0.98 -18.81 -8.48
C PHE A 92 -1.03 -20.16 -7.73
N LEU A 93 -1.22 -20.12 -6.40
CA LEU A 93 -1.19 -21.29 -5.51
C LEU A 93 -2.57 -21.59 -4.89
N MET A 94 -3.36 -20.56 -4.59
CA MET A 94 -4.67 -20.62 -3.93
C MET A 94 -5.67 -19.67 -4.61
N ASP A 95 -6.95 -19.79 -4.30
CA ASP A 95 -7.97 -18.91 -4.86
C ASP A 95 -7.77 -17.43 -4.42
N PRO A 96 -8.37 -16.46 -5.14
CA PRO A 96 -8.23 -15.04 -4.81
C PRO A 96 -8.61 -14.67 -3.37
N LEU A 97 -9.63 -15.31 -2.79
CA LEU A 97 -10.06 -15.01 -1.42
C LEU A 97 -9.03 -15.49 -0.40
N ALA A 98 -8.57 -16.74 -0.53
CA ALA A 98 -7.50 -17.29 0.31
C ALA A 98 -6.21 -16.47 0.21
N ALA A 99 -5.84 -16.00 -0.99
CA ALA A 99 -4.65 -15.19 -1.21
C ALA A 99 -4.71 -13.84 -0.47
N VAL A 100 -5.88 -13.20 -0.42
CA VAL A 100 -6.09 -11.97 0.35
C VAL A 100 -5.93 -12.22 1.85
N ILE A 101 -6.55 -13.28 2.37
CA ILE A 101 -6.46 -13.66 3.80
C ILE A 101 -5.01 -13.96 4.18
N CYS A 102 -4.30 -14.72 3.34
CA CYS A 102 -2.89 -15.03 3.55
C CYS A 102 -2.03 -13.77 3.50
N THR A 103 -2.27 -12.85 2.56
CA THR A 103 -1.58 -11.56 2.47
C THR A 103 -1.76 -10.75 3.75
N TRP A 104 -2.98 -10.65 4.27
CA TRP A 104 -3.26 -9.97 5.54
C TRP A 104 -2.42 -10.55 6.70
N MET A 105 -2.41 -11.87 6.83
CA MET A 105 -1.65 -12.56 7.87
C MET A 105 -0.13 -12.36 7.75
N VAL A 106 0.41 -12.54 6.55
CA VAL A 106 1.85 -12.41 6.28
C VAL A 106 2.31 -10.97 6.55
N PHE A 107 1.60 -9.97 6.03
CA PHE A 107 1.99 -8.57 6.23
C PHE A 107 1.76 -8.10 7.66
N GLY A 108 0.76 -8.63 8.37
CA GLY A 108 0.60 -8.42 9.81
C GLY A 108 1.84 -8.89 10.60
N VAL A 109 2.29 -10.12 10.35
CA VAL A 109 3.50 -10.69 10.98
C VAL A 109 4.75 -9.87 10.62
N LEU A 110 4.91 -9.54 9.34
CA LEU A 110 6.05 -8.73 8.90
C LEU A 110 6.06 -7.36 9.59
N GLY A 111 4.91 -6.70 9.71
CA GLY A 111 4.81 -5.42 10.41
C GLY A 111 5.13 -5.53 11.90
N PHE A 112 4.59 -6.55 12.58
CA PHE A 112 4.89 -6.81 13.98
C PHE A 112 6.39 -7.02 14.22
N ILE A 113 7.02 -7.93 13.45
CA ILE A 113 8.45 -8.23 13.59
C ILE A 113 9.29 -7.00 13.21
N GLY A 114 8.95 -6.32 12.12
CA GLY A 114 9.67 -5.13 11.67
C GLY A 114 9.67 -4.03 12.73
N PHE A 115 8.51 -3.75 13.35
CA PHE A 115 8.41 -2.74 14.38
C PHE A 115 9.11 -3.16 15.69
N PHE A 116 9.01 -4.44 16.07
CA PHE A 116 9.78 -4.99 17.19
C PHE A 116 11.28 -4.79 16.99
N VAL A 117 11.80 -5.13 15.80
CA VAL A 117 13.22 -4.99 15.46
C VAL A 117 13.64 -3.52 15.44
N LEU A 118 12.81 -2.63 14.89
CA LEU A 118 13.05 -1.18 14.90
C LEU A 118 13.21 -0.66 16.33
N MET A 119 12.30 -1.04 17.23
CA MET A 119 12.37 -0.64 18.64
C MET A 119 13.62 -1.19 19.34
N ARG A 120 13.99 -2.45 19.08
CA ARG A 120 15.16 -3.10 19.70
C ARG A 120 16.49 -2.58 19.16
N ARG A 121 16.62 -2.42 17.84
CA ARG A 121 17.88 -2.08 17.18
C ARG A 121 18.07 -0.58 17.01
N GLY A 122 17.01 0.15 16.64
CA GLY A 122 17.03 1.61 16.51
C GLY A 122 17.01 2.30 17.88
N PHE A 123 16.01 1.99 18.71
CA PHE A 123 15.76 2.73 19.96
C PHE A 123 16.27 2.03 21.23
N SER A 124 16.68 0.76 21.15
CA SER A 124 17.21 -0.02 22.29
C SER A 124 16.31 -0.04 23.51
N VAL A 125 15.01 -0.04 23.29
CA VAL A 125 14.04 -0.21 24.39
C VAL A 125 14.03 -1.65 24.85
N SER A 126 13.56 -1.90 26.06
CA SER A 126 13.40 -3.25 26.62
C SER A 126 12.48 -4.14 25.75
N VAL A 127 12.61 -5.46 25.90
CA VAL A 127 11.88 -6.42 25.05
C VAL A 127 10.36 -6.30 25.23
N SER A 128 9.90 -6.08 26.46
CA SER A 128 8.49 -5.90 26.78
C SER A 128 7.91 -4.64 26.11
N VAL A 129 8.63 -3.51 26.15
CA VAL A 129 8.22 -2.27 25.45
C VAL A 129 8.22 -2.48 23.94
N ALA A 130 9.21 -3.20 23.38
CA ALA A 130 9.24 -3.49 21.96
C ALA A 130 8.05 -4.36 21.51
N VAL A 131 7.64 -5.35 22.30
CA VAL A 131 6.43 -6.15 22.04
C VAL A 131 5.18 -5.27 22.09
N PHE A 132 5.05 -4.40 23.11
CA PHE A 132 3.93 -3.46 23.20
C PHE A 132 3.82 -2.55 21.97
N CYS A 133 4.92 -1.95 21.53
CA CYS A 133 4.96 -1.13 20.31
C CYS A 133 4.63 -1.94 19.05
N ALA A 134 5.12 -3.18 18.95
CA ALA A 134 4.80 -4.07 17.83
C ALA A 134 3.31 -4.45 17.82
N THR A 135 2.68 -4.67 18.98
CA THR A 135 1.24 -4.89 19.10
C THR A 135 0.44 -3.67 18.66
N LEU A 136 0.83 -2.46 19.08
CA LEU A 136 0.20 -1.23 18.58
C LEU A 136 0.28 -1.11 17.05
N PHE A 137 1.43 -1.43 16.46
CA PHE A 137 1.58 -1.38 15.01
C PHE A 137 0.79 -2.49 14.31
N LEU A 138 0.73 -3.70 14.87
CA LEU A 138 -0.06 -4.82 14.33
C LEU A 138 -1.55 -4.46 14.24
N PHE A 139 -2.09 -3.80 15.26
CA PHE A 139 -3.50 -3.40 15.34
C PHE A 139 -3.79 -1.98 14.84
N ASN A 140 -2.93 -1.40 13.99
CA ASN A 140 -3.19 -0.07 13.44
C ASN A 140 -4.44 -0.08 12.54
N GLY A 141 -5.32 0.91 12.71
CA GLY A 141 -6.57 1.02 11.95
C GLY A 141 -6.35 1.22 10.45
N PHE A 142 -5.24 1.86 10.05
CA PHE A 142 -4.96 2.13 8.63
C PHE A 142 -4.87 0.84 7.83
N PHE A 143 -4.10 -0.13 8.31
CA PHE A 143 -3.99 -1.45 7.69
C PHE A 143 -5.32 -2.21 7.80
N ALA A 144 -5.90 -2.29 8.99
CA ALA A 144 -7.05 -3.14 9.27
C ALA A 144 -8.32 -2.76 8.50
N SER A 145 -8.67 -1.49 8.52
CA SER A 145 -9.91 -1.02 7.92
C SER A 145 -9.86 -0.99 6.40
N ARG A 146 -8.68 -0.72 5.83
CA ARG A 146 -8.45 -0.77 4.39
C ARG A 146 -8.45 -2.19 3.85
N MET A 147 -7.88 -3.13 4.58
CA MET A 147 -7.93 -4.53 4.17
C MET A 147 -9.37 -5.06 4.25
N ARG A 148 -10.16 -4.75 5.28
CA ARG A 148 -11.58 -5.15 5.35
C ARG A 148 -12.44 -4.65 4.19
N ILE A 149 -12.24 -3.42 3.72
CA ILE A 149 -13.07 -2.87 2.63
C ILE A 149 -12.67 -3.35 1.23
N GLY A 150 -11.43 -3.82 1.06
CA GLY A 150 -10.89 -4.23 -0.25
C GLY A 150 -9.80 -3.32 -0.80
N HIS A 151 -9.29 -2.37 -0.01
CA HIS A 151 -8.13 -1.57 -0.36
C HIS A 151 -6.81 -2.34 -0.14
N ILE A 152 -6.66 -3.45 -0.86
CA ILE A 152 -5.50 -4.34 -0.73
C ILE A 152 -4.18 -3.62 -1.03
N ASP A 153 -4.17 -2.60 -1.87
CA ASP A 153 -2.98 -1.87 -2.32
C ASP A 153 -2.10 -1.37 -1.15
N TYR A 154 -2.69 -1.15 0.03
CA TYR A 154 -2.02 -0.60 1.21
C TYR A 154 -1.39 -1.63 2.14
N HIS A 155 -1.46 -2.94 1.85
CA HIS A 155 -0.83 -3.97 2.68
C HIS A 155 0.69 -3.74 2.85
N SER A 156 1.33 -3.16 1.84
CA SER A 156 2.76 -2.84 1.83
C SER A 156 3.17 -1.79 2.87
N PHE A 157 2.22 -1.05 3.47
CA PHE A 157 2.49 -0.16 4.61
C PHE A 157 3.18 -0.89 5.77
N MET A 158 2.86 -2.16 5.96
CA MET A 158 3.45 -2.99 7.02
C MET A 158 4.96 -3.24 6.83
N LEU A 159 5.54 -2.88 5.67
CA LEU A 159 6.98 -2.96 5.41
C LEU A 159 7.74 -1.66 5.76
N VAL A 160 7.05 -0.57 6.11
CA VAL A 160 7.69 0.69 6.53
C VAL A 160 8.75 0.49 7.64
N PRO A 161 8.47 -0.28 8.71
CA PRO A 161 9.47 -0.53 9.76
C PRO A 161 10.71 -1.27 9.26
N TRP A 162 10.56 -2.20 8.31
CA TRP A 162 11.69 -2.93 7.72
C TRP A 162 12.59 -2.02 6.89
N CYS A 163 12.00 -1.12 6.10
CA CYS A 163 12.76 -0.13 5.36
C CYS A 163 13.57 0.76 6.32
N ALA A 164 12.96 1.23 7.41
CA ALA A 164 13.65 2.02 8.44
C ALA A 164 14.77 1.21 9.13
N VAL A 165 14.54 -0.07 9.47
CA VAL A 165 15.54 -0.94 10.08
C VAL A 165 16.77 -1.10 9.18
N LEU A 166 16.57 -1.41 7.90
CA LEU A 166 17.66 -1.62 6.93
C LEU A 166 18.51 -0.36 6.76
N LEU A 167 17.87 0.81 6.69
CA LEU A 167 18.55 2.10 6.53
C LEU A 167 19.25 2.60 7.81
N LEU A 168 18.87 2.08 8.98
CA LEU A 168 19.51 2.39 10.26
C LEU A 168 20.54 1.31 10.67
N MET A 169 20.64 0.20 9.95
CA MET A 169 21.44 -0.94 10.39
C MET A 169 22.93 -0.62 10.33
N GLN A 170 23.61 -0.76 11.47
CA GLN A 170 25.06 -0.59 11.54
C GLN A 170 25.77 -1.88 11.16
N ARG A 171 26.82 -1.76 10.36
CA ARG A 171 27.65 -2.89 9.92
C ARG A 171 29.08 -2.74 10.43
N PRO A 172 29.80 -3.86 10.67
CA PRO A 172 31.17 -3.82 11.16
C PRO A 172 32.08 -2.97 10.25
N ALA A 173 33.15 -2.40 10.80
CA ALA A 173 34.15 -1.75 9.98
C ALA A 173 34.85 -2.76 9.05
N GLY A 174 35.25 -2.33 7.86
CA GLY A 174 35.96 -3.15 6.88
C GLY A 174 35.15 -3.50 5.63
N ALA A 175 35.77 -4.28 4.73
CA ALA A 175 35.21 -4.58 3.42
C ALA A 175 33.87 -5.34 3.50
N TRP A 176 33.76 -6.33 4.38
CA TRP A 176 32.53 -7.12 4.54
C TRP A 176 31.37 -6.26 5.04
N GLY A 177 31.59 -5.39 6.02
CA GLY A 177 30.53 -4.51 6.50
C GLY A 177 30.04 -3.52 5.44
N ARG A 178 30.92 -3.06 4.54
CA ARG A 178 30.51 -2.27 3.36
C ARG A 178 29.58 -3.07 2.44
N TRP A 179 29.91 -4.33 2.13
CA TRP A 179 29.03 -5.19 1.33
C TRP A 179 27.68 -5.44 1.98
N MET A 180 27.65 -5.64 3.31
CA MET A 180 26.40 -5.77 4.05
C MET A 180 25.57 -4.49 3.98
N LEU A 181 26.21 -3.31 4.10
CA LEU A 181 25.53 -2.02 4.01
C LEU A 181 24.92 -1.81 2.62
N THR A 182 25.65 -2.17 1.56
CA THR A 182 25.13 -2.16 0.19
C THR A 182 23.95 -3.11 0.04
N GLY A 183 24.03 -4.32 0.62
CA GLY A 183 22.93 -5.28 0.65
C GLY A 183 21.68 -4.72 1.33
N ASP A 184 21.83 -4.02 2.45
CA ASP A 184 20.73 -3.36 3.15
C ASP A 184 20.07 -2.26 2.33
N THR A 185 20.89 -1.44 1.66
CA THR A 185 20.41 -0.38 0.76
C THR A 185 19.66 -0.95 -0.43
N ILE A 186 20.13 -2.05 -1.02
CA ILE A 186 19.44 -2.75 -2.10
C ILE A 186 18.11 -3.32 -1.59
N ALA A 187 18.11 -3.99 -0.43
CA ALA A 187 16.88 -4.51 0.16
C ALA A 187 15.85 -3.41 0.46
N ALA A 188 16.29 -2.25 0.97
CA ALA A 188 15.41 -1.09 1.16
C ALA A 188 14.86 -0.56 -0.16
N GLY A 189 15.69 -0.45 -1.21
CA GLY A 189 15.25 -0.07 -2.56
C GLY A 189 14.26 -1.06 -3.16
N LEU A 190 14.44 -2.37 -2.95
CA LEU A 190 13.49 -3.41 -3.37
C LEU A 190 12.16 -3.33 -2.62
N ILE A 191 12.16 -3.00 -1.32
CA ILE A 191 10.92 -2.76 -0.56
C ILE A 191 10.16 -1.55 -1.12
N ILE A 192 10.84 -0.44 -1.42
CA ILE A 192 10.21 0.75 -2.00
C ILE A 192 9.68 0.43 -3.41
N THR A 193 10.44 -0.33 -4.21
CA THR A 193 10.00 -0.82 -5.52
C THR A 193 8.75 -1.69 -5.38
N TYR A 194 8.73 -2.61 -4.42
CA TYR A 194 7.58 -3.46 -4.13
C TYR A 194 6.34 -2.62 -3.80
N MET A 195 6.45 -1.61 -2.94
CA MET A 195 5.32 -0.72 -2.61
C MET A 195 4.72 -0.06 -3.87
N LEU A 196 5.55 0.33 -4.84
CA LEU A 196 5.10 0.90 -6.11
C LEU A 196 4.39 -0.14 -6.99
N TYR A 197 4.97 -1.33 -7.12
CA TYR A 197 4.41 -2.40 -7.95
C TYR A 197 3.17 -3.05 -7.34
N SER A 198 3.01 -2.98 -6.01
CA SER A 198 1.86 -3.49 -5.26
C SER A 198 0.65 -2.56 -5.25
N GLY A 199 0.67 -1.45 -6.00
CA GLY A 199 -0.47 -0.54 -6.15
C GLY A 199 -0.50 0.66 -5.19
N ALA A 200 0.47 0.82 -4.27
CA ALA A 200 0.47 1.90 -3.29
C ALA A 200 0.94 3.26 -3.86
N GLN A 201 0.84 3.49 -5.17
CA GLN A 201 1.50 4.60 -5.86
C GLN A 201 1.03 5.98 -5.39
N SER A 202 -0.28 6.14 -5.20
CA SER A 202 -0.87 7.39 -4.72
C SER A 202 -0.45 7.77 -3.31
N VAL A 203 -0.03 6.79 -2.48
CA VAL A 203 0.41 6.99 -1.10
C VAL A 203 1.90 6.71 -0.89
N LEU A 204 2.62 6.28 -1.92
CA LEU A 204 4.05 5.98 -1.86
C LEU A 204 4.87 7.17 -1.34
N PRO A 205 4.59 8.44 -1.74
CA PRO A 205 5.27 9.59 -1.14
C PRO A 205 5.09 9.66 0.37
N ALA A 206 3.89 9.35 0.89
CA ALA A 206 3.62 9.32 2.32
C ALA A 206 4.42 8.19 3.01
N PHE A 207 4.53 7.01 2.41
CA PHE A 207 5.29 5.90 2.99
C PHE A 207 6.79 6.21 3.04
N VAL A 208 7.35 6.73 1.95
CA VAL A 208 8.75 7.15 1.84
C VAL A 208 9.07 8.27 2.85
N LEU A 209 8.19 9.26 2.96
CA LEU A 209 8.27 10.32 3.97
C LEU A 209 8.21 9.76 5.40
N THR A 210 7.35 8.77 5.64
CA THR A 210 7.24 8.10 6.94
C THR A 210 8.55 7.43 7.34
N VAL A 211 9.19 6.70 6.42
CA VAL A 211 10.51 6.09 6.65
C VAL A 211 11.54 7.16 7.00
N LEU A 212 11.58 8.26 6.23
CA LEU A 212 12.49 9.38 6.49
C LEU A 212 12.28 9.94 7.90
N VAL A 213 11.05 10.31 8.26
CA VAL A 213 10.71 10.87 9.57
C VAL A 213 11.10 9.94 10.71
N VAL A 214 10.76 8.65 10.62
CA VAL A 214 11.12 7.64 11.62
C VAL A 214 12.63 7.55 11.82
N CYS A 215 13.39 7.53 10.72
CA CYS A 215 14.84 7.48 10.77
C CYS A 215 15.44 8.78 11.33
N LEU A 216 14.93 9.95 10.95
CA LEU A 216 15.37 11.25 11.49
C LEU A 216 15.11 11.37 12.99
N ILE A 217 13.96 10.86 13.48
CA ILE A 217 13.68 10.76 14.93
C ILE A 217 14.72 9.86 15.61
N CYS A 218 15.08 8.73 14.99
CA CYS A 218 16.12 7.85 15.50
C CYS A 218 17.49 8.57 15.58
N LEU A 219 17.88 9.30 14.53
CA LEU A 219 19.11 10.10 14.50
C LEU A 219 19.10 11.22 15.57
N LEU A 220 17.95 11.85 15.80
CA LEU A 220 17.79 12.91 16.80
C LEU A 220 17.98 12.36 18.22
N LEU A 221 17.43 11.19 18.49
CA LEU A 221 17.46 10.58 19.82
C LEU A 221 18.72 9.75 20.09
N ARG A 222 19.40 9.25 19.05
CA ARG A 222 20.60 8.40 19.16
C ARG A 222 21.73 8.84 18.22
N PRO A 223 22.19 10.11 18.30
CA PRO A 223 23.23 10.64 17.42
C PRO A 223 24.59 9.96 17.60
N ASP A 224 24.86 9.41 18.78
CA ASP A 224 26.14 8.74 19.09
C ASP A 224 26.23 7.36 18.43
N ARG A 225 25.09 6.82 18.00
CA ARG A 225 25.03 5.54 17.31
C ARG A 225 25.04 5.76 15.80
N PHE A 226 24.13 6.57 15.29
CA PHE A 226 23.87 6.61 13.86
C PHE A 226 24.45 7.85 13.20
N SER A 227 25.10 7.65 12.05
CA SER A 227 25.64 8.75 11.25
C SER A 227 24.59 9.29 10.28
N THR A 228 24.26 10.57 10.41
CA THR A 228 23.36 11.28 9.48
C THR A 228 23.83 11.18 8.03
N LYS A 229 25.15 11.28 7.79
CA LYS A 229 25.71 11.23 6.43
C LYS A 229 25.50 9.87 5.77
N ILE A 230 25.79 8.80 6.51
CA ILE A 230 25.64 7.42 6.02
C ILE A 230 24.17 7.13 5.74
N PHE A 231 23.29 7.48 6.69
CA PHE A 231 21.85 7.32 6.52
C PHE A 231 21.34 8.03 5.26
N MET A 232 21.67 9.32 5.08
CA MET A 232 21.19 10.08 3.92
C MET A 232 21.68 9.48 2.61
N LEU A 233 22.94 9.02 2.55
CA LEU A 233 23.47 8.33 1.38
C LEU A 233 22.69 7.03 1.09
N GLN A 234 22.45 6.19 2.10
CA GLN A 234 21.70 4.95 1.93
C GLN A 234 20.25 5.21 1.51
N TYR A 235 19.58 6.19 2.14
CA TYR A 235 18.20 6.56 1.83
C TYR A 235 18.08 7.06 0.39
N LEU A 236 18.93 8.02 -0.02
CA LEU A 236 18.91 8.55 -1.39
C LEU A 236 19.26 7.47 -2.42
N THR A 237 20.22 6.59 -2.12
CA THR A 237 20.59 5.49 -3.01
C THR A 237 19.46 4.46 -3.14
N ALA A 238 18.78 4.12 -2.04
CA ALA A 238 17.63 3.23 -2.05
C ALA A 238 16.46 3.82 -2.86
N CYS A 239 16.16 5.11 -2.70
CA CYS A 239 15.15 5.81 -3.50
C CYS A 239 15.54 5.86 -4.98
N PHE A 240 16.80 6.17 -5.30
CA PHE A 240 17.28 6.20 -6.68
C PHE A 240 17.19 4.81 -7.35
N LEU A 241 17.63 3.77 -6.63
CA LEU A 241 17.50 2.39 -7.10
C LEU A 241 16.03 2.01 -7.34
N ALA A 242 15.13 2.39 -6.42
CA ALA A 242 13.70 2.12 -6.57
C ALA A 242 13.09 2.82 -7.78
N LEU A 243 13.50 4.07 -8.06
CA LEU A 243 13.11 4.79 -9.27
C LEU A 243 13.64 4.11 -10.53
N ALA A 244 14.88 3.65 -10.55
CA ALA A 244 15.46 2.95 -11.69
C ALA A 244 14.76 1.60 -11.96
N LEU A 245 14.52 0.79 -10.92
CA LEU A 245 13.78 -0.46 -11.00
C LEU A 245 12.30 -0.26 -11.40
N SER A 246 11.75 0.92 -11.14
CA SER A 246 10.37 1.27 -11.47
C SER A 246 10.23 2.12 -12.72
N ALA A 247 11.33 2.46 -13.40
CA ALA A 247 11.32 3.41 -14.52
C ALA A 247 10.35 2.97 -15.63
N ALA A 248 10.38 1.70 -16.01
CA ALA A 248 9.47 1.13 -17.01
C ALA A 248 7.99 1.30 -16.61
N LYS A 249 7.63 0.92 -15.37
CA LYS A 249 6.24 1.03 -14.87
C LYS A 249 5.82 2.49 -14.75
N LEU A 250 6.66 3.35 -14.16
CA LEU A 250 6.40 4.78 -14.01
C LEU A 250 6.22 5.49 -15.36
N SER A 251 7.04 5.14 -16.36
CA SER A 251 6.88 5.68 -17.71
C SER A 251 5.53 5.30 -18.30
N ALA A 252 5.12 4.03 -18.20
CA ALA A 252 3.84 3.58 -18.72
C ALA A 252 2.65 4.28 -18.04
N ILE A 253 2.71 4.40 -16.71
CA ILE A 253 1.70 5.13 -15.91
C ILE A 253 1.64 6.60 -16.30
N PHE A 254 2.79 7.24 -16.49
CA PHE A 254 2.83 8.64 -16.89
C PHE A 254 2.17 8.85 -18.25
N HIS A 255 2.45 7.99 -19.24
CA HIS A 255 1.80 8.08 -20.55
C HIS A 255 0.28 7.90 -20.44
N PHE A 256 -0.17 6.93 -19.63
CA PHE A 256 -1.59 6.67 -19.42
C PHE A 256 -2.30 7.84 -18.70
N LEU A 257 -1.78 8.28 -17.54
CA LEU A 257 -2.36 9.37 -16.75
C LEU A 257 -2.29 10.74 -17.42
N ASN A 258 -1.37 10.95 -18.36
CA ASN A 258 -1.34 12.19 -19.14
C ASN A 258 -2.52 12.28 -20.13
N ARG A 259 -3.13 11.14 -20.49
CA ARG A 259 -4.32 11.06 -21.35
C ARG A 259 -5.61 10.94 -20.56
N PHE A 260 -5.55 10.32 -19.38
CA PHE A 260 -6.67 10.18 -18.46
C PHE A 260 -6.34 10.84 -17.10
N PRO A 261 -6.16 12.17 -17.06
CA PRO A 261 -5.88 12.87 -15.82
C PRO A 261 -7.14 12.89 -14.94
N ARG A 262 -6.96 12.71 -13.63
CA ARG A 262 -8.07 12.77 -12.65
C ARG A 262 -8.26 14.19 -12.10
N THR A 263 -8.13 15.18 -12.98
CA THR A 263 -8.14 16.60 -12.58
C THR A 263 -9.52 17.15 -12.33
N HIS A 264 -10.58 16.51 -12.85
CA HIS A 264 -11.97 16.97 -12.77
C HIS A 264 -12.59 16.91 -11.37
N TYR A 265 -12.07 16.08 -10.46
CA TYR A 265 -12.50 16.09 -9.06
C TYR A 265 -11.80 17.19 -8.28
N ALA A 266 -12.56 17.96 -7.50
CA ALA A 266 -11.99 18.83 -6.48
C ALA A 266 -11.28 18.00 -5.41
N LEU A 267 -10.30 18.59 -4.72
CA LEU A 267 -9.55 17.93 -3.65
C LEU A 267 -10.26 18.16 -2.31
N PRO A 268 -10.79 17.11 -1.66
CA PRO A 268 -11.44 17.25 -0.36
C PRO A 268 -10.42 17.65 0.72
N GLN A 269 -10.72 18.70 1.47
CA GLN A 269 -9.87 19.26 2.52
C GLN A 269 -10.72 19.76 3.70
N PHE A 270 -10.13 19.88 4.88
CA PHE A 270 -10.81 20.42 6.08
C PHE A 270 -10.82 21.95 6.07
N ASP A 271 -11.90 22.53 6.61
CA ASP A 271 -12.08 23.96 6.76
C ASP A 271 -11.20 24.55 7.87
N GLY A 272 -9.90 24.67 7.57
CA GLY A 272 -8.90 25.25 8.46
C GLY A 272 -8.08 24.27 9.30
N ILE A 273 -7.05 24.83 9.95
CA ILE A 273 -6.02 24.07 10.66
C ILE A 273 -6.57 23.36 11.91
N VAL A 274 -7.51 23.98 12.61
CA VAL A 274 -8.11 23.43 13.84
C VAL A 274 -8.92 22.17 13.52
N ASP A 275 -9.74 22.22 12.47
CA ASP A 275 -10.53 21.06 12.03
C ASP A 275 -9.61 19.94 11.50
N THR A 276 -8.52 20.29 10.82
CA THR A 276 -7.51 19.32 10.39
C THR A 276 -6.83 18.62 11.59
N LEU A 277 -6.39 19.38 12.61
CA LEU A 277 -5.75 18.82 13.80
C LEU A 277 -6.73 17.98 14.64
N SER A 278 -7.98 18.42 14.76
CA SER A 278 -9.07 17.64 15.36
C SER A 278 -9.29 16.33 14.60
N ALA A 279 -9.22 16.37 13.27
CA ALA A 279 -9.32 15.19 12.42
C ALA A 279 -8.18 14.20 12.65
N VAL A 280 -6.93 14.67 12.68
CA VAL A 280 -5.77 13.83 12.98
C VAL A 280 -5.91 13.17 14.36
N TYR A 281 -6.27 13.93 15.39
CA TYR A 281 -6.45 13.41 16.74
C TYR A 281 -7.52 12.30 16.78
N ARG A 282 -8.71 12.57 16.23
CA ARG A 282 -9.83 11.61 16.27
C ARG A 282 -9.54 10.36 15.43
N ALA A 283 -8.95 10.54 14.25
CA ALA A 283 -8.56 9.46 13.35
C ALA A 283 -7.54 8.49 13.99
N LEU A 284 -6.64 9.01 14.83
CA LEU A 284 -5.62 8.22 15.52
C LEU A 284 -6.11 7.59 16.83
N PHE A 285 -7.04 8.20 17.57
CA PHE A 285 -7.29 7.79 18.96
C PHE A 285 -8.73 7.38 19.27
N THR A 286 -9.72 7.83 18.50
CA THR A 286 -11.15 7.64 18.84
C THR A 286 -11.91 6.71 17.90
N GLY A 287 -11.27 6.19 16.84
CA GLY A 287 -11.93 5.37 15.81
C GLY A 287 -12.58 6.22 14.71
N SER A 288 -13.43 5.61 13.87
CA SER A 288 -13.99 6.27 12.68
C SER A 288 -15.05 7.32 13.02
N ALA A 289 -14.61 8.54 13.38
CA ALA A 289 -15.46 9.72 13.51
C ALA A 289 -15.88 10.29 12.14
N HIS A 290 -16.23 9.40 11.20
CA HIS A 290 -16.43 9.72 9.79
C HIS A 290 -17.54 10.75 9.55
N ILE A 291 -18.65 10.69 10.29
CA ILE A 291 -19.75 11.68 10.22
C ILE A 291 -19.25 13.08 10.60
N PHE A 292 -18.43 13.17 11.64
CA PHE A 292 -17.79 14.43 12.04
C PHE A 292 -16.83 14.94 10.96
N PHE A 293 -16.08 14.05 10.30
CA PHE A 293 -15.14 14.47 9.26
C PHE A 293 -15.83 14.92 7.97
N THR A 294 -16.80 14.16 7.46
CA THR A 294 -17.51 14.50 6.22
C THR A 294 -18.26 15.82 6.33
N SER A 295 -18.80 16.15 7.52
CA SER A 295 -19.47 17.44 7.75
C SER A 295 -18.53 18.66 7.81
N ARG A 296 -17.22 18.45 7.99
CA ARG A 296 -16.20 19.53 8.11
C ARG A 296 -15.25 19.60 6.91
N MET A 297 -15.43 18.71 5.94
CA MET A 297 -14.68 18.74 4.70
C MET A 297 -15.42 19.58 3.67
N ILE A 298 -14.67 20.38 2.94
CA ILE A 298 -15.17 21.13 1.79
C ILE A 298 -14.71 20.46 0.50
N HIS A 299 -15.37 20.82 -0.61
CA HIS A 299 -15.06 20.29 -1.94
C HIS A 299 -15.06 18.76 -2.01
N GLN A 300 -15.97 18.13 -1.27
CA GLN A 300 -16.16 16.70 -1.24
C GLN A 300 -17.12 16.27 -2.35
N PRO A 301 -16.65 15.62 -3.44
CA PRO A 301 -17.53 15.17 -4.51
C PRO A 301 -18.37 13.94 -4.07
N TYR A 302 -17.83 13.12 -3.18
CA TYR A 302 -18.48 11.91 -2.65
C TYR A 302 -18.18 11.71 -1.17
N PRO A 303 -19.15 11.19 -0.39
CA PRO A 303 -18.92 10.87 1.02
C PRO A 303 -17.81 9.82 1.16
N LEU A 304 -16.80 10.15 1.96
CA LEU A 304 -15.69 9.24 2.27
C LEU A 304 -16.14 8.27 3.36
N GLY A 305 -15.90 6.97 3.13
CA GLY A 305 -16.31 5.93 4.06
C GLY A 305 -15.52 5.93 5.37
N PRO A 306 -16.01 5.24 6.42
CA PRO A 306 -15.33 5.11 7.72
C PRO A 306 -13.87 4.66 7.61
N HIS A 307 -13.59 3.75 6.67
CA HIS A 307 -12.27 3.18 6.44
C HIS A 307 -11.23 4.22 5.97
N GLU A 308 -11.64 5.38 5.44
CA GLU A 308 -10.71 6.43 5.03
C GLU A 308 -10.12 7.18 6.22
N PHE A 309 -10.87 7.26 7.32
CA PHE A 309 -10.48 8.00 8.52
C PHE A 309 -10.07 7.10 9.69
N ASP A 310 -10.11 5.78 9.51
CA ASP A 310 -9.64 4.86 10.54
C ASP A 310 -8.13 4.63 10.39
N PHE A 311 -7.37 5.25 11.28
CA PHE A 311 -5.92 5.04 11.45
C PHE A 311 -5.61 4.45 12.83
N GLY A 312 -6.65 4.17 13.62
CA GLY A 312 -6.63 4.16 15.07
C GLY A 312 -5.53 3.33 15.72
N LEU A 313 -4.96 3.87 16.80
CA LEU A 313 -3.99 3.25 17.70
C LEU A 313 -4.56 3.01 19.10
N THR A 314 -5.87 3.23 19.29
CA THR A 314 -6.56 3.35 20.58
C THR A 314 -6.04 4.53 21.42
N PRO A 315 -6.69 4.91 22.53
CA PRO A 315 -6.15 5.94 23.45
C PRO A 315 -4.90 5.52 24.22
N VAL A 316 -4.50 4.23 24.19
CA VAL A 316 -3.41 3.70 25.03
C VAL A 316 -2.07 4.45 24.87
N PRO A 317 -1.60 4.81 23.65
CA PRO A 317 -0.37 5.59 23.49
C PRO A 317 -0.42 6.95 24.19
N LEU A 318 -1.57 7.64 24.17
CA LEU A 318 -1.74 8.93 24.85
C LEU A 318 -1.63 8.77 26.36
N VAL A 319 -2.28 7.75 26.93
CA VAL A 319 -2.21 7.45 28.37
C VAL A 319 -0.77 7.18 28.79
N VAL A 320 -0.02 6.40 28.00
CA VAL A 320 1.40 6.12 28.27
C VAL A 320 2.24 7.39 28.25
N VAL A 321 2.08 8.24 27.25
CA VAL A 321 2.82 9.51 27.15
C VAL A 321 2.45 10.45 28.30
N ALA A 322 1.16 10.63 28.58
CA ALA A 322 0.67 11.48 29.67
C ALA A 322 1.19 11.00 31.04
N ALA A 323 1.11 9.69 31.32
CA ALA A 323 1.65 9.12 32.55
C ALA A 323 3.16 9.34 32.69
N ALA A 324 3.93 9.20 31.62
CA ALA A 324 5.36 9.48 31.63
C ALA A 324 5.68 10.97 31.89
N VAL A 325 4.88 11.88 31.34
CA VAL A 325 5.00 13.33 31.59
C VAL A 325 4.69 13.65 33.05
N VAL A 326 3.56 13.19 33.58
CA VAL A 326 3.17 13.39 34.99
C VAL A 326 4.26 12.85 35.92
N PHE A 327 4.74 11.63 35.66
CA PHE A 327 5.81 11.03 36.44
C PHE A 327 7.08 11.88 36.44
N ARG A 328 7.46 12.44 35.27
CA ARG A 328 8.61 13.34 35.16
C ARG A 328 8.40 14.66 35.90
N LEU A 329 7.20 15.24 35.86
CA LEU A 329 6.87 16.46 36.60
C LEU A 329 6.93 16.22 38.12
N MET A 330 6.48 15.05 38.59
CA MET A 330 6.53 14.67 40.02
C MET A 330 7.95 14.46 40.55
N GLN A 331 8.91 14.12 39.69
CA GLN A 331 10.32 13.94 40.09
C GLN A 331 11.07 15.28 40.29
N GLY A 332 10.42 16.42 40.05
CA GLY A 332 11.03 17.74 40.17
C GLY A 332 12.05 18.05 39.05
N PRO A 333 12.63 19.26 39.07
CA PRO A 333 13.66 19.63 38.10
C PRO A 333 14.89 18.76 38.29
N VAL A 334 15.12 17.82 37.37
CA VAL A 334 16.37 17.06 37.35
C VAL A 334 17.48 18.03 36.96
N ASN A 335 18.55 18.08 37.76
CA ASN A 335 19.74 18.89 37.51
C ASN A 335 20.59 18.28 36.36
N GLU A 336 19.96 17.99 35.22
CA GLU A 336 20.64 17.51 34.03
C GLU A 336 21.21 18.69 33.25
N ARG A 337 22.44 19.08 33.56
CA ARG A 337 23.32 19.85 32.66
C ARG A 337 23.65 19.10 31.34
N ARG A 338 22.81 18.16 30.88
CA ARG A 338 23.12 17.20 29.79
C ARG A 338 22.32 17.38 28.51
N PHE A 339 21.41 18.35 28.44
CA PHE A 339 20.77 18.73 27.18
C PHE A 339 21.45 19.96 26.55
N ALA A 340 22.75 19.85 26.24
CA ALA A 340 23.37 20.81 25.33
C ALA A 340 22.72 20.64 23.95
N PHE A 341 21.79 21.54 23.62
CA PHE A 341 21.09 21.54 22.35
C PHE A 341 22.05 22.03 21.27
N SER A 342 22.77 21.09 20.64
CA SER A 342 23.65 21.46 19.53
C SER A 342 22.81 21.99 18.37
N LEU A 343 23.35 22.96 17.63
CA LEU A 343 22.70 23.53 16.44
C LEU A 343 22.23 22.42 15.47
N LYS A 344 23.02 21.35 15.33
CA LYS A 344 22.67 20.17 14.53
C LYS A 344 21.40 19.45 15.03
N ARG A 345 21.25 19.28 16.34
CA ARG A 345 20.05 18.66 16.93
C ARG A 345 18.83 19.57 16.77
N GLY A 346 19.00 20.88 16.93
CA GLY A 346 17.94 21.85 16.70
C GLY A 346 17.46 21.87 15.25
N LEU A 347 18.39 21.88 14.30
CA LEU A 347 18.07 21.80 12.88
C LEU A 347 17.34 20.51 12.54
N LEU A 348 17.82 19.36 13.04
CA LEU A 348 17.18 18.07 12.80
C LEU A 348 15.76 18.01 13.39
N PHE A 349 15.56 18.54 14.59
CA PHE A 349 14.23 18.65 15.20
C PHE A 349 13.31 19.54 14.36
N PHE A 350 13.79 20.71 13.93
CA PHE A 350 13.03 21.60 13.04
C PHE A 350 12.63 20.91 11.73
N VAL A 351 13.56 20.19 11.09
CA VAL A 351 13.28 19.40 9.88
C VAL A 351 12.20 18.34 10.15
N VAL A 352 12.29 17.60 11.27
CA VAL A 352 11.25 16.64 11.64
C VAL A 352 9.90 17.33 11.80
N CYS A 353 9.82 18.47 12.51
CA CYS A 353 8.59 19.23 12.65
C CYS A 353 8.01 19.70 11.31
N LEU A 354 8.86 20.20 10.41
CA LEU A 354 8.44 20.64 9.07
C LEU A 354 7.86 19.47 8.26
N LEU A 355 8.53 18.31 8.26
CA LEU A 355 8.05 17.12 7.58
C LEU A 355 6.74 16.59 8.19
N MET A 356 6.62 16.65 9.53
CA MET A 356 5.40 16.27 10.25
C MET A 356 4.22 17.19 9.93
N ALA A 357 4.46 18.43 9.51
CA ALA A 357 3.40 19.35 9.13
C ALA A 357 2.84 19.08 7.72
N VAL A 358 3.54 18.32 6.87
CA VAL A 358 3.15 18.09 5.47
C VAL A 358 1.74 17.49 5.35
N PRO A 359 1.36 16.38 6.03
CA PRO A 359 0.00 15.85 5.92
C PRO A 359 -1.05 16.81 6.45
N VAL A 360 -0.71 17.67 7.43
CA VAL A 360 -1.63 18.70 7.93
C VAL A 360 -1.91 19.70 6.82
N PHE A 361 -0.87 20.32 6.26
CA PHE A 361 -1.03 21.31 5.19
C PHE A 361 -1.70 20.75 3.94
N LEU A 362 -1.40 19.51 3.54
CA LEU A 362 -2.08 18.88 2.39
C LEU A 362 -3.59 18.75 2.60
N ASN A 363 -4.05 18.60 3.84
CA ASN A 363 -5.45 18.39 4.17
C ASN A 363 -6.14 19.64 4.74
N THR A 364 -5.45 20.76 4.89
CA THR A 364 -6.04 22.04 5.30
C THR A 364 -6.36 22.89 4.08
N TYR A 365 -7.61 23.35 3.97
CA TYR A 365 -8.02 24.24 2.90
C TYR A 365 -7.60 25.70 3.16
N TYR A 366 -6.99 26.30 2.14
CA TYR A 366 -6.95 27.75 1.91
C TYR A 366 -7.11 27.96 0.39
N PRO A 367 -7.86 28.97 -0.09
CA PRO A 367 -8.20 29.08 -1.52
C PRO A 367 -7.00 28.99 -2.49
N VAL A 368 -5.99 29.88 -2.32
CA VAL A 368 -4.78 29.91 -3.16
C VAL A 368 -3.96 28.62 -3.04
N TRP A 369 -3.93 28.03 -1.85
CA TRP A 369 -3.21 26.79 -1.58
C TRP A 369 -3.87 25.58 -2.26
N GLY A 370 -5.20 25.46 -2.19
CA GLY A 370 -5.95 24.38 -2.81
C GLY A 370 -5.80 24.38 -4.34
N GLU A 371 -5.86 25.56 -4.96
CA GLU A 371 -5.59 25.73 -6.39
C GLU A 371 -4.16 25.31 -6.76
N TRP A 372 -3.18 25.77 -5.98
CA TRP A 372 -1.78 25.39 -6.19
C TRP A 372 -1.58 23.87 -6.10
N LEU A 373 -2.18 23.19 -5.11
CA LEU A 373 -2.09 21.74 -4.95
C LEU A 373 -2.59 20.97 -6.19
N LYS A 374 -3.59 21.49 -6.90
CA LYS A 374 -4.10 20.90 -8.15
C LYS A 374 -3.17 21.11 -9.35
N THR A 375 -2.09 21.88 -9.20
CA THR A 375 -1.01 21.97 -10.21
C THR A 375 0.13 20.98 -9.94
N VAL A 376 0.30 20.54 -8.68
CA VAL A 376 1.42 19.70 -8.25
C VAL A 376 1.28 18.28 -8.84
N PRO A 377 2.32 17.74 -9.52
CA PRO A 377 2.33 16.36 -10.00
C PRO A 377 2.02 15.37 -8.87
N ILE A 378 1.37 14.24 -9.20
CA ILE A 378 0.83 13.24 -8.26
C ILE A 378 -0.37 13.74 -7.44
N ILE A 379 -0.27 14.92 -6.80
CA ILE A 379 -1.37 15.49 -6.00
C ILE A 379 -2.58 15.83 -6.86
N LYS A 380 -2.37 16.43 -8.04
CA LYS A 380 -3.46 16.77 -8.97
C LYS A 380 -4.35 15.59 -9.39
N ASN A 381 -3.79 14.38 -9.36
CA ASN A 381 -4.46 13.11 -9.70
C ASN A 381 -4.97 12.35 -8.47
N SER A 382 -4.75 12.87 -7.26
CA SER A 382 -5.29 12.31 -6.02
C SER A 382 -6.73 12.77 -5.83
N THR A 383 -7.62 11.85 -5.42
CA THR A 383 -9.00 12.20 -5.04
C THR A 383 -9.14 12.62 -3.59
N GLN A 384 -8.10 12.43 -2.77
CA GLN A 384 -8.02 12.85 -1.38
C GLN A 384 -6.59 12.68 -0.84
N CYS A 385 -6.24 13.47 0.17
CA CYS A 385 -4.92 13.41 0.83
C CYS A 385 -4.97 12.89 2.27
N VAL A 386 -6.14 12.53 2.82
CA VAL A 386 -6.28 12.13 4.23
C VAL A 386 -5.45 10.89 4.58
N ARG A 387 -5.19 10.04 3.59
CA ARG A 387 -4.34 8.83 3.71
C ARG A 387 -2.91 9.15 4.18
N TRP A 388 -2.43 10.38 3.99
CA TRP A 388 -1.12 10.82 4.49
C TRP A 388 -1.02 10.85 6.02
N PHE A 389 -2.15 10.83 6.73
CA PHE A 389 -2.15 10.68 8.19
C PHE A 389 -1.55 9.35 8.68
N CYS A 390 -1.36 8.36 7.78
CA CYS A 390 -0.67 7.11 8.12
C CYS A 390 0.76 7.33 8.62
N MET A 391 1.38 8.47 8.28
CA MET A 391 2.71 8.85 8.76
C MET A 391 2.77 9.00 10.28
N TYR A 392 1.67 9.43 10.90
CA TYR A 392 1.61 9.63 12.35
C TYR A 392 1.60 8.32 13.13
N ILE A 393 1.16 7.21 12.51
CA ILE A 393 1.04 5.90 13.15
C ILE A 393 2.38 5.46 13.77
N PRO A 394 3.46 5.25 13.00
CA PRO A 394 4.73 4.83 13.59
C PRO A 394 5.27 5.89 14.55
N VAL A 395 5.13 7.18 14.26
CA VAL A 395 5.66 8.25 15.11
C VAL A 395 5.03 8.23 16.51
N VAL A 396 3.71 8.13 16.61
CA VAL A 396 3.00 8.06 17.89
C VAL A 396 3.41 6.82 18.68
N ILE A 397 3.53 5.66 18.02
CA ILE A 397 3.98 4.42 18.66
C ILE A 397 5.41 4.56 19.19
N LEU A 398 6.32 5.15 18.40
CA LEU A 398 7.71 5.40 18.81
C LEU A 398 7.73 6.28 20.07
N MET A 399 6.98 7.38 20.06
CA MET A 399 6.92 8.31 21.18
C MET A 399 6.40 7.64 22.45
N ALA A 400 5.33 6.84 22.36
CA ALA A 400 4.81 6.07 23.49
C ALA A 400 5.82 5.04 24.02
N GLY A 401 6.49 4.31 23.13
CA GLY A 401 7.52 3.35 23.51
C GLY A 401 8.72 3.99 24.20
N ILE A 402 9.21 5.10 23.65
CA ILE A 402 10.33 5.85 24.24
C ILE A 402 9.92 6.45 25.59
N ALA A 403 8.71 6.99 25.70
CA ALA A 403 8.18 7.53 26.95
C ALA A 403 8.15 6.44 28.03
N MET A 404 7.59 5.27 27.73
CA MET A 404 7.54 4.14 28.66
C MET A 404 8.94 3.63 29.06
N GLU A 405 9.88 3.58 28.12
CA GLU A 405 11.26 3.14 28.41
C GLU A 405 12.00 4.13 29.31
N LYS A 406 11.77 5.44 29.11
CA LYS A 406 12.43 6.51 29.88
C LYS A 406 11.82 6.73 31.27
N THR A 407 10.64 6.21 31.56
CA THR A 407 10.08 6.22 32.91
C THR A 407 10.97 5.38 33.85
N PRO A 408 11.54 5.97 34.93
CA PRO A 408 12.48 5.28 35.81
C PRO A 408 11.74 4.41 36.83
N VAL A 409 11.07 3.38 36.32
CA VAL A 409 10.47 2.28 37.07
C VAL A 409 11.31 1.01 36.93
N SER A 410 11.11 0.04 37.83
CA SER A 410 11.78 -1.26 37.74
C SER A 410 11.46 -1.97 36.42
N LEU A 411 12.36 -2.82 35.92
CA LEU A 411 12.14 -3.61 34.70
C LEU A 411 10.89 -4.51 34.80
N LYS A 412 10.61 -5.04 36.01
CA LYS A 412 9.41 -5.85 36.28
C LYS A 412 8.15 -5.00 36.11
N THR A 413 8.09 -3.84 36.75
CA THR A 413 6.97 -2.90 36.63
C THR A 413 6.76 -2.45 35.18
N ARG A 414 7.83 -2.07 34.48
CA ARG A 414 7.76 -1.71 33.05
C ARG A 414 7.19 -2.85 32.20
N SER A 415 7.59 -4.08 32.47
CA SER A 415 7.11 -5.24 31.72
C SER A 415 5.63 -5.52 31.98
N VAL A 416 5.17 -5.35 33.22
CA VAL A 416 3.74 -5.43 33.56
C VAL A 416 2.94 -4.32 32.86
N LEU A 417 3.43 -3.08 32.88
CA LEU A 417 2.78 -1.96 32.20
C LEU A 417 2.71 -2.16 30.68
N ALA A 418 3.79 -2.66 30.06
CA ALA A 418 3.80 -2.96 28.64
C ALA A 418 2.82 -4.09 28.28
N ALA A 419 2.75 -5.15 29.11
CA ALA A 419 1.80 -6.25 28.93
C ALA A 419 0.34 -5.77 29.11
N ALA A 420 0.08 -4.97 30.13
CA ALA A 420 -1.24 -4.38 30.37
C ALA A 420 -1.66 -3.44 29.23
N GLY A 421 -0.73 -2.62 28.73
CA GLY A 421 -0.95 -1.77 27.56
C GLY A 421 -1.26 -2.59 26.30
N ALA A 422 -0.52 -3.67 26.06
CA ALA A 422 -0.78 -4.56 24.92
C ALA A 422 -2.14 -5.26 25.03
N ALA A 423 -2.49 -5.73 26.23
CA ALA A 423 -3.80 -6.33 26.49
C ALA A 423 -4.95 -5.32 26.31
N ALA A 424 -4.76 -4.07 26.76
CA ALA A 424 -5.74 -3.00 26.55
C ALA A 424 -5.94 -2.68 25.07
N VAL A 425 -4.87 -2.62 24.27
CA VAL A 425 -4.95 -2.41 22.81
C VAL A 425 -5.76 -3.53 22.15
N ILE A 426 -5.48 -4.79 22.51
CA ILE A 426 -6.19 -5.96 21.99
C ILE A 426 -7.68 -5.88 22.37
N LEU A 427 -7.98 -5.67 23.65
CA LEU A 427 -9.35 -5.60 24.15
C LEU A 427 -10.15 -4.50 23.45
N MET A 428 -9.59 -3.28 23.37
CA MET A 428 -10.25 -2.15 22.70
C MET A 428 -10.48 -2.42 21.21
N ASN A 429 -9.58 -3.13 20.53
CA ASN A 429 -9.79 -3.52 19.14
C ASN A 429 -10.83 -4.62 18.96
N MET A 430 -10.99 -5.51 19.94
CA MET A 430 -12.02 -6.55 19.93
C MET A 430 -13.41 -5.99 20.20
N THR A 431 -13.52 -4.93 21.00
CA THR A 431 -14.80 -4.29 21.34
C THR A 431 -15.13 -3.07 20.46
N ALA A 432 -14.30 -2.76 19.46
CA ALA A 432 -14.54 -1.64 18.55
C ALA A 432 -15.77 -1.89 17.69
N ASP A 433 -16.58 -0.85 17.47
CA ASP A 433 -17.74 -0.93 16.57
C ASP A 433 -17.29 -1.18 15.13
N ARG A 434 -17.91 -2.20 14.51
CA ARG A 434 -17.64 -2.65 13.14
C ARG A 434 -18.91 -2.92 12.34
N ALA A 435 -20.04 -2.36 12.77
CA ALA A 435 -21.31 -2.53 12.06
C ALA A 435 -21.19 -2.20 10.56
N TYR A 436 -20.41 -1.16 10.21
CA TYR A 436 -20.12 -0.81 8.82
C TYR A 436 -19.48 -1.94 7.99
N TYR A 437 -18.59 -2.74 8.57
CA TYR A 437 -17.92 -3.83 7.84
C TYR A 437 -18.80 -5.09 7.75
N HIS A 438 -19.70 -5.29 8.70
CA HIS A 438 -20.68 -6.38 8.65
C HIS A 438 -21.77 -6.15 7.59
N SER A 439 -22.04 -4.90 7.20
CA SER A 439 -23.09 -4.56 6.21
C SER A 439 -22.63 -4.51 4.76
N GLN A 440 -21.37 -4.89 4.48
CA GLN A 440 -20.80 -4.93 3.12
C GLN A 440 -21.44 -6.04 2.27
N ARG A 441 -21.44 -5.88 0.94
CA ARG A 441 -22.37 -6.60 0.05
C ARG A 441 -21.73 -7.27 -1.18
N TYR A 442 -20.41 -7.35 -1.28
CA TYR A 442 -19.80 -8.03 -2.43
C TYR A 442 -19.73 -9.55 -2.20
N SER A 443 -20.26 -10.36 -3.11
CA SER A 443 -20.11 -11.83 -3.05
C SER A 443 -18.86 -12.26 -3.83
N PRO A 444 -17.95 -13.06 -3.22
CA PRO A 444 -16.77 -13.58 -3.92
C PRO A 444 -17.02 -14.90 -4.70
N GLU A 445 -18.21 -15.49 -4.59
CA GLU A 445 -18.51 -16.86 -5.03
C GLU A 445 -18.18 -17.10 -6.51
N SER A 446 -18.69 -16.25 -7.40
CA SER A 446 -18.43 -16.29 -8.85
C SER A 446 -16.94 -16.34 -9.19
N ILE A 447 -16.14 -15.53 -8.50
CA ILE A 447 -14.69 -15.44 -8.73
C ILE A 447 -13.96 -16.68 -8.22
N VAL A 448 -14.36 -17.21 -7.06
CA VAL A 448 -13.77 -18.44 -6.49
C VAL A 448 -14.11 -19.63 -7.38
N ASP A 449 -15.36 -19.75 -7.82
CA ASP A 449 -15.79 -20.84 -8.70
C ASP A 449 -15.07 -20.81 -10.05
N ALA A 450 -14.99 -19.63 -10.67
CA ALA A 450 -14.25 -19.46 -11.93
C ALA A 450 -12.76 -19.77 -11.79
N TYR A 451 -12.14 -19.42 -10.66
CA TYR A 451 -10.76 -19.81 -10.36
C TYR A 451 -10.61 -21.33 -10.36
N HIS A 452 -11.50 -22.05 -9.66
CA HIS A 452 -11.44 -23.51 -9.57
C HIS A 452 -11.70 -24.19 -10.91
N ALA A 453 -12.67 -23.72 -11.70
CA ALA A 453 -12.96 -24.24 -13.03
C ALA A 453 -11.78 -24.07 -14.02
N VAL A 454 -11.08 -22.94 -13.97
CA VAL A 454 -9.87 -22.73 -14.78
C VAL A 454 -8.69 -23.55 -14.26
N ARG A 455 -8.58 -23.70 -12.94
CA ARG A 455 -7.51 -24.50 -12.31
C ARG A 455 -7.64 -25.99 -12.65
N SER A 456 -8.85 -26.54 -12.65
CA SER A 456 -9.13 -27.94 -13.04
C SER A 456 -9.02 -28.17 -14.54
N GLY A 457 -9.10 -27.11 -15.35
CA GLY A 457 -9.03 -27.17 -16.81
C GLY A 457 -10.40 -27.36 -17.48
N GLU A 458 -11.49 -27.29 -16.73
CA GLU A 458 -12.87 -27.32 -17.24
C GLU A 458 -13.16 -26.13 -18.16
N VAL A 459 -12.65 -24.95 -17.79
CA VAL A 459 -12.85 -23.71 -18.54
C VAL A 459 -11.51 -23.15 -18.99
N ARG A 460 -11.45 -22.65 -20.23
CA ARG A 460 -10.30 -21.91 -20.73
C ARG A 460 -10.56 -20.40 -20.62
N PRO A 461 -9.62 -19.62 -20.06
CA PRO A 461 -9.77 -18.18 -19.99
C PRO A 461 -9.89 -17.54 -21.38
N MET A 462 -11.02 -16.89 -21.64
CA MET A 462 -11.22 -16.08 -22.84
C MET A 462 -12.38 -15.11 -22.63
N ILE A 463 -12.39 -14.03 -23.40
CA ILE A 463 -13.51 -13.10 -23.52
C ILE A 463 -14.11 -13.22 -24.91
N THR A 464 -15.39 -13.55 -25.00
CA THR A 464 -16.10 -13.74 -26.27
C THR A 464 -17.12 -12.64 -26.53
N HIS A 465 -17.58 -11.96 -25.48
CA HIS A 465 -18.62 -10.93 -25.59
C HIS A 465 -18.26 -9.68 -24.80
N ILE A 466 -18.81 -8.54 -25.22
CA ILE A 466 -18.99 -7.37 -24.37
C ILE A 466 -20.34 -7.52 -23.67
N GLY A 467 -20.31 -7.43 -22.35
CA GLY A 467 -21.50 -7.43 -21.49
C GLY A 467 -21.89 -6.00 -21.07
N ALA A 468 -23.14 -5.84 -20.65
CA ALA A 468 -23.61 -4.67 -19.94
C ALA A 468 -24.57 -5.10 -18.83
N CYS A 469 -24.32 -4.68 -17.59
CA CYS A 469 -25.29 -4.86 -16.52
C CYS A 469 -26.33 -3.75 -16.65
N VAL A 470 -27.57 -4.13 -16.91
CA VAL A 470 -28.71 -3.21 -16.99
C VAL A 470 -29.81 -3.64 -16.03
N ASP A 471 -30.59 -2.68 -15.54
CA ASP A 471 -31.78 -2.94 -14.75
C ASP A 471 -32.96 -3.39 -15.63
N GLU A 472 -34.10 -3.70 -15.01
CA GLU A 472 -35.32 -4.13 -15.71
C GLU A 472 -35.84 -3.11 -16.74
N ASN A 473 -35.44 -1.84 -16.62
CA ASN A 473 -35.82 -0.75 -17.52
C ASN A 473 -34.75 -0.46 -18.59
N GLY A 474 -33.71 -1.29 -18.68
CA GLY A 474 -32.60 -1.12 -19.63
C GLY A 474 -31.61 -0.01 -19.26
N ARG A 475 -31.65 0.53 -18.04
CA ARG A 475 -30.69 1.53 -17.56
C ARG A 475 -29.46 0.84 -16.99
N VAL A 476 -28.31 1.51 -17.04
CA VAL A 476 -27.05 0.97 -16.50
C VAL A 476 -27.19 0.66 -15.01
N ASP A 477 -26.89 -0.58 -14.65
CA ASP A 477 -26.83 -1.03 -13.27
C ASP A 477 -25.39 -0.95 -12.74
N TRP A 478 -25.17 -0.04 -11.79
CA TRP A 478 -23.89 0.22 -11.13
C TRP A 478 -23.59 -0.73 -9.96
N ARG A 479 -24.09 -1.97 -10.01
CA ARG A 479 -23.80 -3.01 -9.02
C ARG A 479 -22.30 -3.23 -8.80
N ILE A 480 -21.95 -3.63 -7.58
CA ILE A 480 -20.56 -3.77 -7.13
C ILE A 480 -19.82 -4.90 -7.88
N ASN A 481 -20.52 -6.00 -8.15
CA ASN A 481 -19.98 -7.21 -8.80
C ASN A 481 -20.00 -7.15 -10.34
N ARG A 482 -20.16 -5.97 -10.95
CA ARG A 482 -20.28 -5.85 -12.42
C ARG A 482 -19.04 -6.32 -13.19
N ASN A 483 -17.86 -6.32 -12.56
CA ASN A 483 -16.64 -6.86 -13.15
C ASN A 483 -16.58 -8.40 -13.14
N ASP A 484 -17.43 -9.06 -12.37
CA ASP A 484 -17.48 -10.53 -12.29
C ASP A 484 -17.98 -11.14 -13.60
N THR A 485 -18.59 -10.37 -14.50
CA THR A 485 -19.02 -10.84 -15.83
C THR A 485 -17.91 -11.51 -16.66
N MET A 486 -16.64 -11.28 -16.31
CA MET A 486 -15.49 -12.01 -16.86
C MET A 486 -15.53 -13.51 -16.60
N THR A 487 -16.20 -13.97 -15.55
CA THR A 487 -16.40 -15.41 -15.27
C THR A 487 -17.25 -16.08 -16.34
N ASP A 488 -18.09 -15.30 -17.02
CA ASP A 488 -19.00 -15.75 -18.08
C ASP A 488 -18.48 -15.39 -19.48
N HIS A 489 -17.16 -15.24 -19.63
CA HIS A 489 -16.50 -14.85 -20.87
C HIS A 489 -16.92 -13.48 -21.41
N GLN A 490 -17.37 -12.56 -20.55
CA GLN A 490 -17.79 -11.22 -20.97
C GLN A 490 -16.86 -10.14 -20.42
N SER A 491 -16.60 -9.11 -21.22
CA SER A 491 -15.99 -7.89 -20.72
C SER A 491 -17.07 -6.86 -20.42
N GLN A 492 -17.13 -6.40 -19.17
CA GLN A 492 -18.12 -5.41 -18.79
C GLN A 492 -17.84 -4.05 -19.45
N MET A 493 -18.80 -3.56 -20.24
CA MET A 493 -18.76 -2.24 -20.88
C MET A 493 -18.70 -1.12 -19.83
N PHE A 494 -19.54 -1.22 -18.79
CA PHE A 494 -19.58 -0.28 -17.66
C PHE A 494 -18.78 -0.80 -16.47
N CYS A 495 -17.50 -1.07 -16.68
CA CYS A 495 -16.61 -1.69 -15.69
C CYS A 495 -16.52 -0.88 -14.38
N TYR A 496 -16.16 -1.56 -13.29
CA TYR A 496 -15.72 -0.89 -12.07
C TYR A 496 -14.24 -0.53 -12.21
N ASP A 497 -13.92 0.69 -12.66
CA ASP A 497 -12.56 1.21 -12.62
C ASP A 497 -12.53 2.73 -12.43
N SER A 498 -12.10 3.16 -11.24
CA SER A 498 -12.07 4.58 -10.86
C SER A 498 -11.03 5.41 -11.62
N ILE A 499 -10.14 4.77 -12.40
CA ILE A 499 -9.14 5.49 -13.20
C ILE A 499 -9.77 6.37 -14.28
N PHE A 500 -10.90 5.91 -14.84
CA PHE A 500 -11.71 6.66 -15.80
C PHE A 500 -12.76 7.56 -15.12
N GLY A 501 -12.75 7.62 -13.78
CA GLY A 501 -13.77 8.26 -12.95
C GLY A 501 -14.72 7.25 -12.31
N TYR A 502 -15.42 7.66 -11.24
CA TYR A 502 -16.30 6.76 -10.47
C TYR A 502 -17.50 6.26 -11.27
N PHE A 503 -17.93 7.01 -12.30
CA PHE A 503 -19.00 6.68 -13.23
C PHE A 503 -18.50 6.65 -14.67
N LEU A 504 -17.19 6.44 -14.89
CA LEU A 504 -16.56 6.38 -16.20
C LEU A 504 -16.65 7.70 -16.99
N GLU A 505 -16.62 8.84 -16.29
CA GLU A 505 -16.77 10.19 -16.85
C GLU A 505 -15.77 10.52 -17.97
N THR A 506 -14.59 9.92 -17.92
CA THR A 506 -13.51 10.12 -18.91
C THR A 506 -13.28 8.90 -19.81
N PHE A 507 -14.11 7.86 -19.68
CA PHE A 507 -13.96 6.63 -20.44
C PHE A 507 -14.39 6.84 -21.90
N PRO A 508 -13.53 6.53 -22.88
CA PRO A 508 -13.84 6.71 -24.29
C PRO A 508 -14.65 5.52 -24.81
N PHE A 509 -15.99 5.56 -24.65
CA PHE A 509 -16.88 4.48 -25.11
C PHE A 509 -16.69 4.15 -26.60
N ARG A 510 -16.63 5.16 -27.48
CA ARG A 510 -16.56 4.97 -28.94
C ARG A 510 -17.72 4.07 -29.42
N GLY A 511 -17.47 3.09 -30.29
CA GLY A 511 -18.47 2.17 -30.83
C GLY A 511 -18.68 0.89 -30.02
N ILE A 512 -18.20 0.83 -28.76
CA ILE A 512 -18.36 -0.37 -27.92
C ILE A 512 -19.83 -0.58 -27.59
N ARG A 513 -20.28 -1.83 -27.69
CA ARG A 513 -21.67 -2.22 -27.47
C ARG A 513 -21.78 -3.65 -26.97
N PRO A 514 -22.86 -4.04 -26.30
CA PRO A 514 -23.11 -5.44 -25.98
C PRO A 514 -23.10 -6.33 -27.22
N GLY A 515 -22.49 -7.52 -27.12
CA GLY A 515 -22.42 -8.49 -28.22
C GLY A 515 -21.02 -9.07 -28.45
N PRO A 516 -20.82 -9.89 -29.50
CA PRO A 516 -19.56 -10.58 -29.74
C PRO A 516 -18.38 -9.62 -29.91
N VAL A 517 -17.23 -9.92 -29.31
CA VAL A 517 -16.03 -9.05 -29.36
C VAL A 517 -15.42 -8.92 -30.76
N LEU A 518 -15.61 -9.94 -31.62
CA LEU A 518 -15.12 -9.95 -33.00
C LEU A 518 -16.18 -9.48 -34.02
N ALA A 519 -17.33 -8.97 -33.55
CA ALA A 519 -18.31 -8.38 -34.45
C ALA A 519 -17.70 -7.13 -35.12
N ALA A 520 -17.75 -7.09 -36.45
CA ALA A 520 -17.21 -5.99 -37.23
C ALA A 520 -18.31 -4.98 -37.60
N GLU A 521 -18.02 -3.69 -37.43
CA GLU A 521 -18.86 -2.60 -37.93
C GLU A 521 -17.98 -1.38 -38.24
N ASN A 522 -18.24 -0.72 -39.37
CA ASN A 522 -17.52 0.48 -39.80
C ASN A 522 -15.98 0.32 -39.81
N GLY A 523 -15.49 -0.89 -40.13
CA GLY A 523 -14.05 -1.21 -40.19
C GLY A 523 -13.38 -1.52 -38.84
N TYR A 524 -14.15 -1.58 -37.74
CA TYR A 524 -13.64 -1.87 -36.40
C TYR A 524 -14.33 -3.10 -35.79
N LEU A 525 -13.61 -3.79 -34.90
CA LEU A 525 -14.13 -4.88 -34.07
C LEU A 525 -14.74 -4.31 -32.77
N ASN A 526 -15.64 -5.08 -32.14
CA ASN A 526 -16.28 -4.70 -30.89
C ASN A 526 -15.41 -4.99 -29.65
N ILE A 527 -14.14 -4.62 -29.72
CA ILE A 527 -13.16 -4.76 -28.64
C ILE A 527 -12.09 -3.65 -28.76
N LYS A 528 -11.70 -3.05 -27.64
CA LYS A 528 -10.75 -1.94 -27.62
C LYS A 528 -9.34 -2.44 -27.93
N ASN A 529 -8.55 -1.62 -28.63
CA ASN A 529 -7.11 -1.81 -28.73
C ASN A 529 -6.44 -1.08 -27.55
N PRO A 530 -6.00 -1.79 -26.51
CA PRO A 530 -5.55 -1.15 -25.29
C PRO A 530 -4.18 -0.46 -25.44
N ALA A 531 -3.42 -0.75 -26.50
CA ALA A 531 -2.21 0.00 -26.83
C ALA A 531 -2.52 1.48 -27.13
N CYS A 532 -3.72 1.78 -27.61
CA CYS A 532 -4.18 3.14 -27.88
C CYS A 532 -4.44 3.97 -26.62
N PHE A 533 -4.64 3.33 -25.46
CA PHE A 533 -4.72 4.04 -24.18
C PHE A 533 -3.35 4.57 -23.73
N VAL A 534 -2.28 3.83 -23.99
CA VAL A 534 -0.96 4.08 -23.41
C VAL A 534 -0.01 4.74 -24.42
N PHE A 535 0.04 4.25 -25.66
CA PHE A 535 0.95 4.75 -26.69
C PHE A 535 0.23 5.05 -28.03
N PRO A 536 -0.80 5.91 -28.05
CA PRO A 536 -1.61 6.17 -29.24
C PRO A 536 -0.78 6.63 -30.44
N GLU A 537 0.17 7.55 -30.25
CA GLU A 537 0.98 8.10 -31.34
C GLU A 537 1.90 7.04 -31.96
N ALA A 538 2.47 6.16 -31.11
CA ALA A 538 3.34 5.09 -31.58
C ALA A 538 2.57 4.03 -32.39
N ASN A 539 1.28 3.86 -32.11
CA ASN A 539 0.42 2.87 -32.75
C ASN A 539 -0.50 3.46 -33.83
N GLY A 540 -0.39 4.76 -34.12
CA GLY A 540 -1.18 5.42 -35.16
C GLY A 540 -2.69 5.44 -34.88
N CYS A 541 -3.08 5.56 -33.60
CA CYS A 541 -4.48 5.57 -33.17
C CYS A 541 -4.78 6.68 -32.18
N ARG A 542 -6.06 6.85 -31.82
CA ARG A 542 -6.53 7.76 -30.78
C ARG A 542 -6.87 6.99 -29.49
N PRO A 543 -6.78 7.63 -28.31
CA PRO A 543 -7.20 7.02 -27.06
C PRO A 543 -8.62 6.43 -27.15
N GLY A 544 -8.74 5.17 -26.75
CA GLY A 544 -10.00 4.42 -26.73
C GLY A 544 -10.41 3.75 -28.03
N ASP A 545 -9.60 3.84 -29.10
CA ASP A 545 -9.87 3.19 -30.38
C ASP A 545 -9.92 1.66 -30.25
N HIS A 546 -10.64 1.06 -31.20
CA HIS A 546 -10.88 -0.37 -31.26
C HIS A 546 -9.84 -1.05 -32.14
N PHE A 547 -9.71 -2.37 -32.00
CA PHE A 547 -9.01 -3.14 -33.03
C PHE A 547 -9.73 -2.96 -34.36
N ARG A 548 -8.96 -2.75 -35.42
CA ARG A 548 -9.51 -2.72 -36.78
C ARG A 548 -9.72 -4.14 -37.31
N VAL A 549 -10.53 -4.28 -38.35
CA VAL A 549 -10.79 -5.59 -38.97
C VAL A 549 -9.53 -6.23 -39.56
N ASP A 550 -8.56 -5.44 -40.04
CA ASP A 550 -7.24 -5.91 -40.48
C ASP A 550 -6.34 -6.39 -39.32
N GLN A 551 -6.75 -6.20 -38.07
CA GLN A 551 -6.06 -6.64 -36.85
C GLN A 551 -6.79 -7.77 -36.12
N ILE A 552 -7.62 -8.55 -36.84
CA ILE A 552 -8.45 -9.59 -36.23
C ILE A 552 -7.65 -10.66 -35.47
N GLU A 553 -6.46 -11.02 -35.97
CA GLU A 553 -5.57 -11.98 -35.29
C GLU A 553 -5.05 -11.42 -33.96
N ASP A 554 -4.66 -10.14 -33.92
CA ASP A 554 -4.23 -9.48 -32.69
C ASP A 554 -5.37 -9.41 -31.68
N ALA A 555 -6.59 -9.09 -32.14
CA ALA A 555 -7.78 -9.07 -31.30
C ALA A 555 -8.13 -10.48 -30.79
N TYR A 556 -8.01 -11.50 -31.62
CA TYR A 556 -8.25 -12.90 -31.27
C TYR A 556 -7.25 -13.43 -30.24
N ALA A 557 -5.98 -13.04 -30.35
CA ALA A 557 -4.95 -13.32 -29.35
C ALA A 557 -5.25 -12.59 -28.03
N PHE A 558 -5.53 -11.28 -28.11
CA PHE A 558 -5.82 -10.45 -26.94
C PHE A 558 -6.99 -10.99 -26.11
N THR A 559 -8.09 -11.37 -26.75
CA THR A 559 -9.28 -11.90 -26.05
C THR A 559 -9.04 -13.28 -25.40
N ARG A 560 -7.94 -13.96 -25.74
CA ARG A 560 -7.49 -15.23 -25.13
C ARG A 560 -6.33 -15.05 -24.18
N TYR A 561 -6.13 -13.83 -23.67
CA TYR A 561 -5.03 -13.51 -22.78
C TYR A 561 -3.66 -13.75 -23.41
N GLN A 562 -3.52 -13.73 -24.73
CA GLN A 562 -2.23 -13.88 -25.39
C GLN A 562 -1.62 -12.50 -25.72
N PRO A 563 -0.28 -12.36 -25.68
CA PRO A 563 0.39 -11.16 -26.14
C PRO A 563 0.11 -10.91 -27.61
N PHE A 564 -0.04 -9.65 -27.98
CA PHE A 564 -0.09 -9.20 -29.38
C PHE A 564 0.98 -8.10 -29.59
N PRO A 565 1.50 -7.94 -30.81
CA PRO A 565 2.51 -6.93 -31.11
C PRO A 565 1.93 -5.51 -31.02
N PHE A 566 2.63 -4.61 -30.34
CA PHE A 566 2.32 -3.18 -30.33
C PHE A 566 3.60 -2.35 -30.20
N LYS A 567 3.52 -1.07 -30.58
CA LYS A 567 4.64 -0.13 -30.51
C LYS A 567 4.62 0.63 -29.19
N VAL A 568 5.80 0.82 -28.61
CA VAL A 568 6.02 1.65 -27.41
C VAL A 568 6.73 2.96 -27.78
N SER A 569 6.54 4.00 -26.96
CA SER A 569 7.23 5.29 -27.16
C SER A 569 8.75 5.16 -26.96
N PHE A 570 9.51 6.13 -27.49
CA PHE A 570 10.96 6.20 -27.27
C PHE A 570 11.30 6.27 -25.77
N LEU A 571 10.57 7.10 -25.02
CA LEU A 571 10.76 7.24 -23.57
C LEU A 571 10.51 5.91 -22.84
N GLN A 572 9.50 5.14 -23.25
CA GLN A 572 9.26 3.81 -22.69
C GLN A 572 10.40 2.85 -22.99
N ARG A 573 10.99 2.88 -24.20
CA ARG A 573 12.17 2.04 -24.53
C ARG A 573 13.37 2.36 -23.65
N VAL A 574 13.65 3.65 -23.44
CA VAL A 574 14.71 4.10 -22.52
C VAL A 574 14.42 3.64 -21.10
N ALA A 575 13.18 3.81 -20.63
CA ALA A 575 12.76 3.37 -19.30
C ALA A 575 12.89 1.85 -19.11
N ASN A 576 12.54 1.05 -20.12
CA ASN A 576 12.76 -0.40 -20.13
C ASN A 576 14.25 -0.74 -20.00
N GLY A 577 15.13 -0.03 -20.72
CA GLY A 577 16.58 -0.20 -20.64
C GLY A 577 17.13 0.14 -19.25
N ILE A 578 16.68 1.24 -18.63
CA ILE A 578 17.06 1.63 -17.27
C ILE A 578 16.64 0.56 -16.26
N THR A 579 15.39 0.09 -16.33
CA THR A 579 14.89 -0.97 -15.44
C THR A 579 15.66 -2.27 -15.64
N GLY A 580 15.91 -2.69 -16.89
CA GLY A 580 16.72 -3.87 -17.19
C GLY A 580 18.15 -3.78 -16.64
N GLY A 581 18.80 -2.63 -16.83
CA GLY A 581 20.12 -2.36 -16.27
C GLY A 581 20.13 -2.38 -14.72
N ALA A 582 19.13 -1.77 -14.08
CA ALA A 582 19.00 -1.77 -12.63
C ALA A 582 18.78 -3.19 -12.07
N VAL A 583 17.95 -4.01 -12.73
CA VAL A 583 17.77 -5.42 -12.37
C VAL A 583 19.08 -6.19 -12.48
N ALA A 584 19.83 -6.02 -13.57
CA ALA A 584 21.13 -6.66 -13.74
C ALA A 584 22.12 -6.25 -12.63
N VAL A 585 22.18 -4.96 -12.27
CA VAL A 585 23.02 -4.47 -11.16
C VAL A 585 22.62 -5.12 -9.83
N VAL A 586 21.33 -5.25 -9.53
CA VAL A 586 20.85 -5.92 -8.31
C VAL A 586 21.32 -7.37 -8.25
N PHE A 587 21.17 -8.13 -9.35
CA PHE A 587 21.63 -9.53 -9.39
C PHE A 587 23.15 -9.65 -9.29
N LEU A 588 23.90 -8.78 -9.96
CA LEU A 588 25.37 -8.75 -9.88
C LEU A 588 25.83 -8.47 -8.45
N VAL A 589 25.27 -7.45 -7.79
CA VAL A 589 25.64 -7.11 -6.42
C VAL A 589 25.23 -8.22 -5.45
N PHE A 590 24.05 -8.81 -5.62
CA PHE A 590 23.63 -9.96 -4.81
C PHE A 590 24.61 -11.13 -4.95
N GLY A 591 24.99 -11.48 -6.19
CA GLY A 591 26.00 -12.50 -6.46
C GLY A 591 27.34 -12.20 -5.80
N MET A 592 27.80 -10.94 -5.87
CA MET A 592 29.04 -10.50 -5.20
C MET A 592 28.96 -10.61 -3.67
N VAL A 593 27.83 -10.22 -3.07
CA VAL A 593 27.62 -10.34 -1.61
C VAL A 593 27.65 -11.81 -1.18
N CYS A 594 26.99 -12.70 -1.93
CA CYS A 594 27.02 -14.14 -1.68
C CYS A 594 28.43 -14.73 -1.82
N TRP A 595 29.15 -14.35 -2.88
CA TRP A 595 30.53 -14.80 -3.11
C TRP A 595 31.49 -14.37 -2.01
N GLN A 596 31.43 -13.10 -1.58
CA GLN A 596 32.26 -12.58 -0.49
C GLN A 596 31.99 -13.32 0.83
N ARG A 597 30.71 -13.65 1.10
CA ARG A 597 30.34 -14.45 2.28
C ARG A 597 30.96 -15.85 2.24
N PHE A 598 30.94 -16.49 1.08
CA PHE A 598 31.53 -17.81 0.88
C PHE A 598 33.06 -17.77 1.04
N ARG A 599 33.72 -16.75 0.48
CA ARG A 599 35.17 -16.55 0.62
C ARG A 599 35.60 -16.31 2.07
N LEU A 600 34.79 -15.61 2.86
CA LEU A 600 35.08 -15.40 4.29
C LEU A 600 34.90 -16.68 5.10
N ARG A 601 33.89 -17.49 4.80
CA ARG A 601 33.67 -18.80 5.44
C ARG A 601 34.73 -19.84 5.12
N SER A 602 35.35 -19.78 3.94
CA SER A 602 36.43 -20.70 3.55
C SER A 602 37.79 -20.32 4.13
N ARG A 603 37.92 -19.15 4.76
CA ARG A 603 39.15 -18.69 5.43
C ARG A 603 39.11 -18.84 6.95
N THR A 604 37.97 -19.23 7.50
CA THR A 604 37.73 -19.55 8.92
C THR A 604 37.52 -21.03 9.06
#